data_AF-A0A9D8MYT3-F1
#
_entry.id   AF-A0A9D8MYT3-F1
#
_cell.length_a   1.000
_cell.length_b   1.000
_cell.length_c   1.000
_cell.angle_alpha   90.00
_cell.angle_beta   90.00
_cell.angle_gamma   90.00
#
_symmetry.space_group_name_H-M   'P 1'
#
loop_
_entity.id
_entity.type
_entity.pdbx_description
1 polymer ?
#
loop_
_entity_poly.entity_id
_entity_poly.type
_entity_poly.pdbx_seq_one_letter_code
_entity_poly.pdbx_strand_id
1 'polypeptide(L)'
;DQFNNDWDEAYAAFRMESDFFPGLTAIDGSYSKKEMHDLIRYAETMGVEIIPEIDTPAHSLAFTHYRPSLGSKEFDPAHLDLRNPEVIPFIDSLYAEYLGGPDPVFCCPRFHIGTDEYSNKDSAICERFRELIVHLCNEVKKYGKQPVFWGSLTHAKGKTPVPSDGVLMSLWYNGYANPIEMHKQGFHMISIASNQVYLVPAAGYYFDYLNHKSLFQHWKPSLIRDKHFPHQDPLIDGGMFALWNDMVKNGISVGDCHDRILPGIQVIAEKSWNALRDSSDVAWEKWQSLSRKLSDGPLTDEIGRKSMCNHIDLKPNTTIFSPPKGGWGVCQIGYPYTVEFTIDWADEKPGTVLLTSERSTFYLSDPVKGMLGFSRDGYLFNFKYRGKAGKKETLRLEGDNKGITLYADGKKVERLDPDVQFKANGKNTYKVMRTLVFPLQETGNFRSKITNFKANR
;
A
#
# COMPACT_ATOMS: atom_id res chain seq x y z
N ASP A 1 3.67 13.28 15.84
CA ASP A 1 4.86 13.00 15.00
C ASP A 1 5.62 11.76 15.48
N GLN A 2 6.07 10.90 14.56
CA GLN A 2 6.94 9.74 14.86
C GLN A 2 8.40 10.14 15.16
N PHE A 3 8.77 11.37 14.83
CA PHE A 3 10.16 11.83 14.75
C PHE A 3 10.51 12.93 15.76
N ASN A 4 9.73 13.10 16.84
CA ASN A 4 10.03 14.06 17.91
C ASN A 4 10.25 15.52 17.42
N ASN A 5 9.49 15.95 16.41
CA ASN A 5 9.65 17.21 15.68
C ASN A 5 11.00 17.41 14.96
N ASP A 6 11.79 16.35 14.81
CA ASP A 6 12.94 16.33 13.93
C ASP A 6 12.49 15.98 12.52
N TRP A 7 12.18 17.03 11.76
CA TRP A 7 11.72 16.91 10.38
C TRP A 7 12.84 16.50 9.42
N ASP A 8 14.10 16.64 9.83
CA ASP A 8 15.26 16.20 9.04
C ASP A 8 15.40 14.67 9.07
N GLU A 9 14.92 14.02 10.14
CA GLU A 9 14.91 12.55 10.28
C GLU A 9 13.57 11.90 9.86
N ALA A 10 12.56 12.70 9.55
CA ALA A 10 11.25 12.22 9.14
C ALA A 10 11.31 11.53 7.77
N TYR A 11 10.70 10.35 7.67
CA TYR A 11 10.73 9.60 6.42
C TYR A 11 9.94 10.31 5.32
N ALA A 12 10.60 10.55 4.18
CA ALA A 12 10.01 11.04 2.96
C ALA A 12 10.61 10.30 1.75
N ALA A 13 9.83 10.10 0.69
CA ALA A 13 10.29 9.41 -0.49
C ALA A 13 9.62 9.94 -1.75
N PHE A 14 10.41 10.18 -2.79
CA PHE A 14 9.93 10.38 -4.15
C PHE A 14 10.29 9.14 -4.98
N ARG A 15 9.27 8.40 -5.43
CA ARG A 15 9.40 7.03 -5.96
C ARG A 15 9.78 6.95 -7.43
N MET A 16 10.03 8.08 -8.09
CA MET A 16 10.42 8.13 -9.49
C MET A 16 11.89 8.52 -9.64
N GLU A 17 12.56 7.88 -10.58
CA GLU A 17 13.81 8.38 -11.14
C GLU A 17 13.62 9.81 -11.67
N SER A 18 14.55 10.72 -11.34
CA SER A 18 14.59 12.09 -11.82
C SER A 18 15.97 12.45 -12.37
N ASP A 19 16.00 12.89 -13.62
CA ASP A 19 17.14 13.49 -14.31
C ASP A 19 17.21 15.00 -14.05
N PHE A 20 16.06 15.66 -13.91
CA PHE A 20 16.02 17.11 -13.68
C PHE A 20 16.47 17.47 -12.27
N PHE A 21 16.27 16.56 -11.31
CA PHE A 21 16.58 16.76 -9.90
C PHE A 21 17.46 15.64 -9.33
N PRO A 22 18.76 15.60 -9.68
CA PRO A 22 19.67 14.58 -9.17
C PRO A 22 19.71 14.55 -7.65
N GLY A 23 19.41 13.39 -7.05
CA GLY A 23 19.36 13.20 -5.59
C GLY A 23 17.95 13.26 -4.98
N LEU A 24 16.91 13.58 -5.75
CA LEU A 24 15.52 13.54 -5.28
C LEU A 24 14.97 12.11 -5.19
N THR A 25 15.39 11.22 -6.09
CA THR A 25 14.91 9.83 -6.15
C THR A 25 15.24 9.04 -4.87
N ALA A 26 14.25 8.35 -4.33
CA ALA A 26 14.40 7.53 -3.14
C ALA A 26 15.35 6.34 -3.37
N ILE A 27 16.29 6.12 -2.45
CA ILE A 27 17.32 5.07 -2.55
C ILE A 27 16.88 3.71 -1.97
N ASP A 28 15.81 3.70 -1.19
CA ASP A 28 15.26 2.49 -0.55
C ASP A 28 14.18 1.80 -1.41
N GLY A 29 13.92 2.34 -2.61
CA GLY A 29 13.02 1.78 -3.62
C GLY A 29 12.46 2.87 -4.52
N SER A 30 12.59 2.70 -5.84
CA SER A 30 12.07 3.62 -6.85
C SER A 30 11.79 2.89 -8.16
N TYR A 31 10.94 3.47 -9.00
CA TYR A 31 10.77 3.07 -10.39
C TYR A 31 11.68 3.93 -11.27
N SER A 32 12.40 3.28 -12.18
CA SER A 32 12.96 3.97 -13.33
C SER A 32 11.84 4.55 -14.20
N LYS A 33 12.17 5.56 -15.00
CA LYS A 33 11.22 6.15 -15.97
C LYS A 33 10.66 5.10 -16.92
N LYS A 34 11.51 4.16 -17.37
CA LYS A 34 11.10 3.08 -18.26
C LYS A 34 10.16 2.09 -17.58
N GLU A 35 10.47 1.66 -16.35
CA GLU A 35 9.62 0.72 -15.60
C GLU A 35 8.21 1.27 -15.39
N MET A 36 8.09 2.54 -15.01
CA MET A 36 6.79 3.17 -14.81
C MET A 36 6.01 3.31 -16.13
N HIS A 37 6.69 3.73 -17.21
CA HIS A 37 6.07 3.82 -18.53
C HIS A 37 5.54 2.46 -19.00
N ASP A 38 6.39 1.43 -18.94
CA ASP A 38 6.03 0.06 -19.30
C ASP A 38 4.87 -0.46 -18.43
N LEU A 39 4.87 -0.15 -17.13
CA LEU A 39 3.82 -0.54 -16.20
C LEU A 39 2.47 0.10 -16.56
N ILE A 40 2.45 1.40 -16.89
CA ILE A 40 1.24 2.10 -17.33
C ILE A 40 0.70 1.48 -18.63
N ARG A 41 1.58 1.19 -19.60
CA ARG A 41 1.20 0.53 -20.85
C ARG A 41 0.68 -0.88 -20.64
N TYR A 42 1.32 -1.64 -19.75
CA TYR A 42 0.87 -2.98 -19.40
C TYR A 42 -0.52 -2.95 -18.76
N ALA A 43 -0.76 -2.06 -17.79
CA ALA A 43 -2.06 -1.87 -17.15
C ALA A 43 -3.16 -1.51 -18.17
N GLU A 44 -2.85 -0.65 -19.14
CA GLU A 44 -3.76 -0.29 -20.24
C GLU A 44 -4.21 -1.54 -21.04
N THR A 45 -3.30 -2.49 -21.31
CA THR A 45 -3.65 -3.74 -22.00
C THR A 45 -4.61 -4.64 -21.20
N MET A 46 -4.71 -4.41 -19.89
CA MET A 46 -5.60 -5.10 -18.96
C MET A 46 -6.89 -4.33 -18.66
N GLY A 47 -7.10 -3.18 -19.31
CA GLY A 47 -8.24 -2.29 -19.04
C GLY A 47 -8.15 -1.57 -17.69
N VAL A 48 -6.95 -1.43 -17.13
CA VAL A 48 -6.67 -0.74 -15.87
C VAL A 48 -5.97 0.58 -16.16
N GLU A 49 -6.50 1.67 -15.65
CA GLU A 49 -5.84 2.98 -15.71
C GLU A 49 -5.03 3.21 -14.44
N ILE A 50 -3.73 3.46 -14.59
CA ILE A 50 -2.88 3.99 -13.53
C ILE A 50 -2.94 5.52 -13.60
N ILE A 51 -3.22 6.17 -12.47
CA ILE A 51 -3.22 7.63 -12.32
C ILE A 51 -2.06 7.99 -11.38
N PRO A 52 -0.89 8.39 -11.90
CA PRO A 52 0.23 8.84 -11.08
C PRO A 52 -0.11 10.14 -10.34
N GLU A 53 0.46 10.31 -9.15
CA GLU A 53 0.26 11.48 -8.30
C GLU A 53 1.61 12.12 -7.95
N ILE A 54 1.68 13.45 -8.07
CA ILE A 54 2.71 14.27 -7.42
C ILE A 54 1.98 15.24 -6.51
N ASP A 55 2.02 14.97 -5.21
CA ASP A 55 1.26 15.72 -4.23
C ASP A 55 1.98 16.98 -3.76
N THR A 56 1.34 18.11 -4.02
CA THR A 56 1.77 19.45 -3.64
C THR A 56 0.53 20.31 -3.35
N PRO A 57 0.64 21.36 -2.53
CA PRO A 57 1.84 21.87 -1.86
C PRO A 57 2.01 21.37 -0.44
N ALA A 58 1.08 20.57 0.10
CA ALA A 58 1.31 19.78 1.30
C ALA A 58 2.05 18.48 0.93
N HIS A 59 2.32 17.62 1.91
CA HIS A 59 2.94 16.30 1.74
C HIS A 59 4.24 16.30 0.91
N SER A 60 4.92 17.45 0.86
CA SER A 60 6.05 17.74 -0.03
C SER A 60 7.40 17.59 0.66
N LEU A 61 7.48 16.81 1.74
CA LEU A 61 8.70 16.68 2.55
C LEU A 61 9.90 16.17 1.74
N ALA A 62 9.68 15.30 0.76
CA ALA A 62 10.75 14.86 -0.15
C ALA A 62 11.34 16.03 -0.96
N PHE A 63 10.49 17.00 -1.36
CA PHE A 63 10.92 18.19 -2.08
C PHE A 63 11.60 19.21 -1.17
N THR A 64 11.12 19.38 0.08
CA THR A 64 11.74 20.31 1.03
C THR A 64 13.05 19.75 1.61
N HIS A 65 13.22 18.44 1.72
CA HIS A 65 14.52 17.82 1.98
C HIS A 65 15.50 18.04 0.84
N TYR A 66 15.06 17.84 -0.41
CA TYR A 66 15.88 18.07 -1.60
C TYR A 66 16.28 19.56 -1.76
N ARG A 67 15.32 20.47 -1.55
CA ARG A 67 15.52 21.92 -1.65
C ARG A 67 14.84 22.65 -0.48
N PRO A 68 15.53 22.82 0.66
CA PRO A 68 14.96 23.42 1.87
C PRO A 68 14.42 24.84 1.70
N SER A 69 14.91 25.62 0.72
CA SER A 69 14.39 26.96 0.43
C SER A 69 12.93 26.97 -0.01
N LEU A 70 12.39 25.85 -0.50
CA LEU A 70 11.00 25.75 -0.94
C LEU A 70 10.02 25.54 0.23
N GLY A 71 10.50 25.07 1.39
CA GLY A 71 9.64 24.73 2.53
C GLY A 71 9.11 25.95 3.29
N SER A 72 7.92 25.81 3.84
CA SER A 72 7.30 26.80 4.71
C SER A 72 8.05 26.90 6.03
N LYS A 73 8.32 28.14 6.45
CA LYS A 73 8.84 28.45 7.79
C LYS A 73 7.73 28.71 8.82
N GLU A 74 6.49 28.79 8.35
CA GLU A 74 5.32 29.19 9.15
C GLU A 74 4.34 28.04 9.40
N PHE A 75 4.33 27.05 8.50
CA PHE A 75 3.45 25.88 8.55
C PHE A 75 4.29 24.62 8.78
N ASP A 76 3.66 23.46 8.59
CA ASP A 76 4.36 22.18 8.58
C ASP A 76 5.55 22.22 7.58
N PRO A 77 6.75 21.73 7.94
CA PRO A 77 7.90 21.69 7.03
C PRO A 77 7.70 20.83 5.76
N ALA A 78 6.68 19.97 5.74
CA ALA A 78 6.23 19.26 4.55
C ALA A 78 5.38 20.14 3.62
N HIS A 79 5.09 21.40 3.97
CA HIS A 79 4.37 22.35 3.13
C HIS A 79 5.34 23.22 2.33
N LEU A 80 5.12 23.36 1.03
CA LEU A 80 5.81 24.34 0.19
C LEU A 80 5.33 25.76 0.52
N ASP A 81 6.23 26.74 0.54
CA ASP A 81 5.86 28.14 0.76
C ASP A 81 5.33 28.78 -0.53
N LEU A 82 4.01 28.88 -0.69
CA LEU A 82 3.38 29.49 -1.87
C LEU A 82 3.67 30.99 -2.07
N ARG A 83 4.42 31.63 -1.17
CA ARG A 83 4.94 32.99 -1.37
C ARG A 83 6.32 32.98 -2.03
N ASN A 84 7.01 31.85 -2.02
CA ASN A 84 8.31 31.70 -2.67
C ASN A 84 8.09 31.60 -4.20
N PRO A 85 8.65 32.53 -5.00
CA PRO A 85 8.48 32.50 -6.45
C PRO A 85 9.13 31.30 -7.13
N GLU A 86 9.98 30.53 -6.44
CA GLU A 86 10.61 29.31 -6.98
C GLU A 86 9.72 28.07 -6.92
N VAL A 87 8.62 28.09 -6.15
CA VAL A 87 7.75 26.91 -5.96
C VAL A 87 7.05 26.53 -7.26
N ILE A 88 6.42 27.47 -7.95
CA ILE A 88 5.72 27.19 -9.21
C ILE A 88 6.70 26.68 -10.29
N PRO A 89 7.84 27.35 -10.58
CA PRO A 89 8.83 26.82 -11.52
C PRO A 89 9.37 25.43 -11.16
N PHE A 90 9.52 25.12 -9.87
CA PHE A 90 9.94 23.80 -9.43
C PHE A 90 8.90 22.73 -9.77
N ILE A 91 7.61 22.97 -9.46
CA ILE A 91 6.52 22.04 -9.78
C ILE A 91 6.34 21.90 -11.30
N ASP A 92 6.38 22.99 -12.05
CA ASP A 92 6.29 22.97 -13.51
C ASP A 92 7.42 22.15 -14.14
N SER A 93 8.62 22.23 -13.58
CA SER A 93 9.78 21.44 -14.02
C SER A 93 9.60 19.95 -13.73
N LEU A 94 9.02 19.57 -12.58
CA LEU A 94 8.63 18.19 -12.31
C LEU A 94 7.58 17.70 -13.33
N TYR A 95 6.55 18.50 -13.62
CA TYR A 95 5.52 18.11 -14.59
C TYR A 95 6.10 17.99 -16.00
N ALA A 96 6.97 18.90 -16.41
CA ALA A 96 7.66 18.81 -17.69
C ALA A 96 8.49 17.53 -17.83
N GLU A 97 9.13 17.08 -16.74
CA GLU A 97 9.94 15.85 -16.74
C GLU A 97 9.11 14.58 -16.98
N TYR A 98 7.91 14.50 -16.41
CA TYR A 98 7.11 13.26 -16.45
C TYR A 98 5.95 13.28 -17.44
N LEU A 99 5.41 14.47 -17.76
CA LEU A 99 4.26 14.66 -18.66
C LEU A 99 4.68 15.13 -20.06
N GLY A 100 5.89 15.67 -20.21
CA GLY A 100 6.40 16.26 -21.44
C GLY A 100 7.00 15.25 -22.43
N GLY A 101 7.16 15.70 -23.67
CA GLY A 101 7.78 14.92 -24.75
C GLY A 101 6.78 14.08 -25.56
N PRO A 102 7.23 13.48 -26.68
CA PRO A 102 6.38 12.67 -27.56
C PRO A 102 5.98 11.32 -26.96
N ASP A 103 6.77 10.80 -26.02
CA ASP A 103 6.50 9.56 -25.30
C ASP A 103 6.76 9.78 -23.79
N PRO A 104 5.83 10.46 -23.09
CA PRO A 104 6.03 10.88 -21.71
C PRO A 104 6.02 9.68 -20.75
N VAL A 105 6.80 9.76 -19.67
CA VAL A 105 6.87 8.71 -18.62
C VAL A 105 5.48 8.36 -18.11
N PHE A 106 4.69 9.36 -17.76
CA PHE A 106 3.28 9.17 -17.43
C PHE A 106 2.46 9.27 -18.72
N CYS A 107 2.37 8.17 -19.46
CA CYS A 107 1.64 8.11 -20.73
C CYS A 107 0.11 7.94 -20.58
N CYS A 108 -0.41 7.91 -19.35
CA CYS A 108 -1.83 7.80 -19.01
C CYS A 108 -2.64 9.08 -19.31
N PRO A 109 -3.96 8.99 -19.49
CA PRO A 109 -4.82 10.15 -19.82
C PRO A 109 -5.06 11.10 -18.64
N ARG A 110 -4.94 10.61 -17.40
CA ARG A 110 -5.15 11.39 -16.17
C ARG A 110 -3.88 11.52 -15.36
N PHE A 111 -3.77 12.62 -14.63
CA PHE A 111 -2.67 12.87 -13.70
C PHE A 111 -3.20 13.56 -12.43
N HIS A 112 -2.79 13.06 -11.26
CA HIS A 112 -3.24 13.56 -9.97
C HIS A 112 -2.28 14.65 -9.46
N ILE A 113 -2.81 15.84 -9.22
CA ILE A 113 -2.02 17.02 -8.78
C ILE A 113 -1.93 17.14 -7.25
N GLY A 114 -2.56 16.22 -6.50
CA GLY A 114 -2.57 16.19 -5.04
C GLY A 114 -3.56 17.15 -4.43
N THR A 115 -3.07 18.08 -3.61
CA THR A 115 -3.76 19.25 -3.07
C THR A 115 -4.67 18.98 -1.86
N ASP A 116 -4.39 17.97 -1.05
CA ASP A 116 -4.99 17.79 0.27
C ASP A 116 -4.18 18.49 1.38
N GLU A 117 -4.82 18.63 2.54
CA GLU A 117 -4.26 19.02 3.85
C GLU A 117 -3.42 20.31 3.95
N TYR A 118 -3.37 21.14 2.91
CA TYR A 118 -2.65 22.40 2.96
C TYR A 118 -3.29 23.40 3.95
N SER A 119 -2.47 24.32 4.47
CA SER A 119 -2.89 25.29 5.48
C SER A 119 -4.00 26.20 4.97
N ASN A 120 -5.01 26.43 5.81
CA ASN A 120 -6.09 27.41 5.60
C ASN A 120 -6.06 28.55 6.63
N LYS A 121 -4.87 28.87 7.17
CA LYS A 121 -4.68 29.80 8.29
C LYS A 121 -5.40 31.14 8.11
N ASP A 122 -5.37 31.70 6.90
CA ASP A 122 -6.06 32.94 6.56
C ASP A 122 -6.50 32.95 5.09
N SER A 123 -7.30 33.95 4.72
CA SER A 123 -7.85 34.08 3.37
C SER A 123 -6.79 34.28 2.30
N ALA A 124 -5.67 34.96 2.58
CA ALA A 124 -4.62 35.18 1.58
C ALA A 124 -3.88 33.88 1.26
N ILE A 125 -3.68 33.01 2.25
CA ILE A 125 -3.15 31.66 2.02
C ILE A 125 -4.15 30.80 1.24
N CYS A 126 -5.43 30.85 1.59
CA CYS A 126 -6.47 30.14 0.83
C CYS A 126 -6.52 30.58 -0.64
N GLU A 127 -6.44 31.88 -0.94
CA GLU A 127 -6.44 32.36 -2.33
C GLU A 127 -5.21 31.86 -3.10
N ARG A 128 -4.00 31.96 -2.53
CA ARG A 128 -2.78 31.43 -3.18
C ARG A 128 -2.87 29.93 -3.45
N PHE A 129 -3.43 29.18 -2.51
CA PHE A 129 -3.62 27.75 -2.69
C PHE A 129 -4.63 27.44 -3.80
N ARG A 130 -5.72 28.22 -3.91
CA ARG A 130 -6.67 28.10 -5.03
C ARG A 130 -6.04 28.50 -6.37
N GLU A 131 -5.24 29.56 -6.39
CA GLU A 131 -4.46 29.99 -7.57
C GLU A 131 -3.50 28.88 -8.03
N LEU A 132 -2.84 28.19 -7.09
CA LEU A 132 -2.04 27.01 -7.39
C LEU A 132 -2.88 25.91 -8.04
N ILE A 133 -4.03 25.53 -7.47
CA ILE A 133 -4.89 24.49 -8.07
C ILE A 133 -5.27 24.87 -9.51
N VAL A 134 -5.63 26.13 -9.75
CA VAL A 134 -5.94 26.64 -11.10
C VAL A 134 -4.72 26.48 -12.02
N HIS A 135 -3.54 26.89 -11.56
CA HIS A 135 -2.29 26.78 -12.31
C HIS A 135 -1.98 25.32 -12.67
N LEU A 136 -2.00 24.40 -11.70
CA LEU A 136 -1.70 22.98 -11.91
C LEU A 136 -2.71 22.30 -12.84
N CYS A 137 -4.00 22.60 -12.70
CA CYS A 137 -5.02 22.12 -13.64
C CYS A 137 -4.74 22.59 -15.08
N ASN A 138 -4.35 23.85 -15.27
CA ASN A 138 -4.01 24.37 -16.58
C ASN A 138 -2.71 23.75 -17.12
N GLU A 139 -1.70 23.55 -16.27
CA GLU A 139 -0.42 22.96 -16.64
C GLU A 139 -0.61 21.52 -17.13
N VAL A 140 -1.34 20.68 -16.39
CA VAL A 140 -1.67 19.30 -16.80
C VAL A 140 -2.43 19.26 -18.14
N LYS A 141 -3.37 20.19 -18.34
CA LYS A 141 -4.14 20.29 -19.59
C LYS A 141 -3.25 20.65 -20.80
N LYS A 142 -2.16 21.39 -20.63
CA LYS A 142 -1.20 21.67 -21.73
C LYS A 142 -0.55 20.40 -22.28
N TYR A 143 -0.39 19.38 -21.43
CA TYR A 143 0.10 18.05 -21.84
C TYR A 143 -1.01 17.12 -22.38
N GLY A 144 -2.22 17.64 -22.61
CA GLY A 144 -3.35 16.87 -23.14
C GLY A 144 -3.96 15.89 -22.15
N LYS A 145 -3.74 16.09 -20.84
CA LYS A 145 -4.22 15.21 -19.77
C LYS A 145 -5.36 15.85 -18.98
N GLN A 146 -6.21 15.01 -18.39
CA GLN A 146 -7.24 15.46 -17.45
C GLN A 146 -6.65 15.51 -16.03
N PRO A 147 -6.66 16.68 -15.35
CA PRO A 147 -6.22 16.78 -13.97
C PRO A 147 -7.22 16.11 -13.02
N VAL A 148 -6.67 15.42 -12.03
CA VAL A 148 -7.39 14.85 -10.87
C VAL A 148 -6.83 15.49 -9.60
N PHE A 149 -7.66 15.81 -8.61
CA PHE A 149 -7.16 16.35 -7.35
C PHE A 149 -8.02 15.95 -6.15
N TRP A 150 -7.42 15.96 -4.96
CA TRP A 150 -8.14 15.77 -3.71
C TRP A 150 -9.03 16.98 -3.44
N GLY A 151 -10.32 16.76 -3.22
CA GLY A 151 -11.26 17.84 -2.97
C GLY A 151 -10.92 18.60 -1.68
N SER A 152 -10.56 19.87 -1.82
CA SER A 152 -10.11 20.73 -0.70
C SER A 152 -10.75 22.13 -0.68
N LEU A 153 -11.75 22.39 -1.53
CA LEU A 153 -12.28 23.75 -1.76
C LEU A 153 -13.23 24.29 -0.68
N THR A 154 -13.80 23.42 0.16
CA THR A 154 -14.56 23.84 1.36
C THR A 154 -13.61 24.25 2.49
N HIS A 155 -12.51 23.52 2.66
CA HIS A 155 -11.45 23.87 3.62
C HIS A 155 -10.68 25.13 3.18
N ALA A 156 -10.35 25.22 1.90
CA ALA A 156 -9.71 26.38 1.27
C ALA A 156 -10.73 27.32 0.63
N LYS A 157 -11.61 27.90 1.47
CA LYS A 157 -12.64 28.83 1.01
C LYS A 157 -12.01 30.13 0.47
N GLY A 158 -12.37 30.51 -0.75
CA GLY A 158 -11.86 31.71 -1.41
C GLY A 158 -12.70 32.10 -2.63
N LYS A 159 -12.29 33.18 -3.30
CA LYS A 159 -12.95 33.81 -4.43
C LYS A 159 -12.37 33.36 -5.78
N THR A 160 -11.11 32.93 -5.81
CA THR A 160 -10.47 32.43 -7.02
C THR A 160 -11.26 31.24 -7.59
N PRO A 161 -11.80 31.33 -8.81
CA PRO A 161 -12.62 30.26 -9.38
C PRO A 161 -11.72 29.10 -9.82
N VAL A 162 -11.94 27.92 -9.23
CA VAL A 162 -11.26 26.68 -9.64
C VAL A 162 -12.07 26.03 -10.76
N PRO A 163 -11.47 25.69 -11.91
CA PRO A 163 -12.20 25.14 -13.04
C PRO A 163 -12.75 23.75 -12.72
N SER A 164 -14.04 23.54 -13.00
CA SER A 164 -14.70 22.22 -12.92
C SER A 164 -14.72 21.48 -14.26
N ASP A 165 -14.73 22.21 -15.37
CA ASP A 165 -14.74 21.63 -16.71
C ASP A 165 -13.47 20.82 -17.00
N GLY A 166 -13.64 19.56 -17.39
CA GLY A 166 -12.54 18.64 -17.67
C GLY A 166 -11.61 18.41 -16.47
N VAL A 167 -12.12 18.47 -15.24
CA VAL A 167 -11.37 18.20 -14.00
C VAL A 167 -12.13 17.19 -13.14
N LEU A 168 -11.41 16.23 -12.57
CA LEU A 168 -11.97 15.19 -11.70
C LEU A 168 -11.56 15.43 -10.24
N MET A 169 -12.53 15.36 -9.31
CA MET A 169 -12.27 15.59 -7.89
C MET A 169 -12.47 14.32 -7.07
N SER A 170 -11.48 13.95 -6.27
CA SER A 170 -11.56 12.87 -5.28
C SER A 170 -12.20 13.37 -3.98
N LEU A 171 -13.42 12.90 -3.67
CA LEU A 171 -14.15 13.32 -2.47
C LEU A 171 -13.84 12.40 -1.29
N TRP A 172 -12.79 12.76 -0.56
CA TRP A 172 -12.27 11.96 0.55
C TRP A 172 -12.82 12.38 1.92
N TYR A 173 -13.04 13.68 2.14
CA TYR A 173 -13.61 14.19 3.39
C TYR A 173 -14.49 15.42 3.17
N ASN A 174 -15.76 15.33 3.60
CA ASN A 174 -16.75 16.40 3.43
C ASN A 174 -16.38 17.74 4.10
N GLY A 175 -15.47 17.73 5.08
CA GLY A 175 -14.94 18.97 5.67
C GLY A 175 -13.96 19.70 4.75
N TYR A 176 -13.27 18.97 3.88
CA TYR A 176 -12.34 19.50 2.90
C TYR A 176 -13.04 19.87 1.59
N ALA A 177 -13.98 19.06 1.14
CA ALA A 177 -14.87 19.39 0.03
C ALA A 177 -16.27 18.87 0.28
N ASN A 178 -17.23 19.76 0.44
CA ASN A 178 -18.64 19.42 0.63
C ASN A 178 -19.22 18.92 -0.70
N PRO A 179 -19.68 17.66 -0.80
CA PRO A 179 -20.12 17.08 -2.07
C PRO A 179 -21.26 17.84 -2.74
N ILE A 180 -22.19 18.41 -1.95
CA ILE A 180 -23.32 19.17 -2.48
C ILE A 180 -22.86 20.50 -3.08
N GLU A 181 -21.87 21.15 -2.48
CA GLU A 181 -21.30 22.41 -3.01
C GLU A 181 -20.44 22.16 -4.25
N MET A 182 -19.70 21.05 -4.29
CA MET A 182 -18.88 20.68 -5.45
C MET A 182 -19.77 20.27 -6.64
N HIS A 183 -20.85 19.52 -6.38
CA HIS A 183 -21.85 19.19 -7.40
C HIS A 183 -22.48 20.44 -8.02
N LYS A 184 -22.88 21.43 -7.19
CA LYS A 184 -23.42 22.71 -7.68
C LYS A 184 -22.44 23.51 -8.53
N GLN A 185 -21.14 23.32 -8.31
CA GLN A 185 -20.07 23.93 -9.11
C GLN A 185 -19.75 23.14 -10.39
N GLY A 186 -20.42 22.00 -10.61
CA GLY A 186 -20.29 21.19 -11.82
C GLY A 186 -19.06 20.28 -11.82
N PHE A 187 -18.44 19.99 -10.67
CA PHE A 187 -17.32 19.05 -10.62
C PHE A 187 -17.79 17.62 -10.87
N HIS A 188 -17.06 16.90 -11.73
CA HIS A 188 -17.07 15.44 -11.74
C HIS A 188 -16.36 14.92 -10.50
N MET A 189 -16.91 13.88 -9.87
CA MET A 189 -16.50 13.43 -8.54
C MET A 189 -16.31 11.91 -8.48
N ILE A 190 -15.25 11.49 -7.80
CA ILE A 190 -15.04 10.11 -7.34
C ILE A 190 -15.34 10.02 -5.85
N SER A 191 -16.15 9.05 -5.44
CA SER A 191 -16.40 8.75 -4.03
C SER A 191 -15.24 7.95 -3.44
N ILE A 192 -14.53 8.52 -2.46
CA ILE A 192 -13.41 7.86 -1.77
C ILE A 192 -13.38 8.24 -0.28
N ALA A 193 -14.58 8.28 0.30
CA ALA A 193 -14.85 8.74 1.66
C ALA A 193 -14.00 8.02 2.73
N SER A 194 -13.18 8.78 3.45
CA SER A 194 -12.20 8.25 4.41
C SER A 194 -12.83 7.41 5.54
N ASN A 195 -14.01 7.77 6.03
CA ASN A 195 -14.72 7.01 7.07
C ASN A 195 -15.46 5.76 6.54
N GLN A 196 -15.33 5.43 5.27
CA GLN A 196 -15.96 4.26 4.64
C GLN A 196 -14.93 3.33 3.99
N VAL A 197 -13.92 3.91 3.31
CA VAL A 197 -13.07 3.18 2.37
C VAL A 197 -11.56 3.46 2.53
N TYR A 198 -11.11 4.04 3.64
CA TYR A 198 -9.68 4.15 3.94
C TYR A 198 -9.19 2.98 4.81
N LEU A 199 -8.16 2.29 4.32
CA LEU A 199 -7.36 1.34 5.08
C LEU A 199 -6.11 2.04 5.62
N VAL A 200 -5.90 2.00 6.93
CA VAL A 200 -4.64 2.43 7.56
C VAL A 200 -4.13 1.30 8.47
N PRO A 201 -3.26 0.42 7.95
CA PRO A 201 -2.86 -0.80 8.64
C PRO A 201 -2.26 -0.54 10.03
N ALA A 202 -2.82 -1.20 11.04
CA ALA A 202 -2.38 -1.16 12.44
C ALA A 202 -2.21 0.25 13.07
N ALA A 203 -2.92 1.28 12.56
CA ALA A 203 -2.77 2.65 13.03
C ALA A 203 -3.63 3.02 14.24
N GLY A 204 -4.72 2.28 14.49
CA GLY A 204 -5.68 2.57 15.57
C GLY A 204 -6.72 3.63 15.23
N TYR A 205 -6.71 4.15 14.01
CA TYR A 205 -7.72 5.01 13.40
C TYR A 205 -7.95 4.57 11.95
N TYR A 206 -9.08 4.98 11.35
CA TYR A 206 -9.62 4.38 10.14
C TYR A 206 -9.68 2.84 10.24
N PHE A 207 -9.72 2.12 9.12
CA PHE A 207 -9.90 0.68 9.12
C PHE A 207 -8.56 -0.05 8.99
N ASP A 208 -8.28 -1.00 9.88
CA ASP A 208 -7.21 -1.99 9.62
C ASP A 208 -7.63 -2.98 8.53
N TYR A 209 -8.92 -3.34 8.52
CA TYR A 209 -9.61 -4.08 7.45
C TYR A 209 -10.96 -3.41 7.20
N LEU A 210 -11.35 -3.24 5.93
CA LEU A 210 -12.65 -2.67 5.58
C LEU A 210 -13.80 -3.56 6.08
N ASN A 211 -14.92 -2.92 6.42
CA ASN A 211 -16.14 -3.65 6.74
C ASN A 211 -16.85 -4.10 5.45
N HIS A 212 -16.35 -5.17 4.83
CA HIS A 212 -16.84 -5.66 3.53
C HIS A 212 -18.34 -5.98 3.53
N LYS A 213 -18.90 -6.48 4.64
CA LYS A 213 -20.34 -6.75 4.75
C LYS A 213 -21.14 -5.46 4.66
N SER A 214 -20.73 -4.44 5.44
CA SER A 214 -21.39 -3.14 5.41
C SER A 214 -21.26 -2.46 4.04
N LEU A 215 -20.08 -2.52 3.42
CA LEU A 215 -19.85 -1.97 2.08
C LEU A 215 -20.76 -2.65 1.05
N PHE A 216 -20.83 -3.97 1.04
CA PHE A 216 -21.70 -4.71 0.11
C PHE A 216 -23.18 -4.33 0.28
N GLN A 217 -23.64 -4.18 1.52
CA GLN A 217 -25.03 -3.91 1.84
C GLN A 217 -25.44 -2.44 1.63
N HIS A 218 -24.55 -1.49 1.89
CA HIS A 218 -24.96 -0.08 2.04
C HIS A 218 -24.15 0.90 1.18
N TRP A 219 -22.92 0.55 0.79
CA TRP A 219 -22.07 1.46 0.04
C TRP A 219 -22.39 1.43 -1.46
N LYS A 220 -22.30 2.59 -2.09
CA LYS A 220 -22.37 2.77 -3.54
C LYS A 220 -21.63 4.07 -3.90
N PRO A 221 -21.11 4.23 -5.13
CA PRO A 221 -20.45 5.47 -5.55
C PRO A 221 -21.25 6.76 -5.27
N SER A 222 -22.55 6.73 -5.54
CA SER A 222 -23.49 7.85 -5.28
C SER A 222 -23.72 8.17 -3.78
N LEU A 223 -23.14 7.41 -2.85
CA LEU A 223 -23.12 7.71 -1.42
C LEU A 223 -21.74 8.24 -1.04
N ILE A 224 -21.63 9.57 -0.90
CA ILE A 224 -20.38 10.21 -0.44
C ILE A 224 -20.54 10.56 1.04
N ARG A 225 -20.01 9.70 1.91
CA ARG A 225 -20.24 9.71 3.37
C ARG A 225 -21.73 9.65 3.71
N ASP A 226 -22.31 10.79 4.07
CA ASP A 226 -23.69 11.00 4.48
C ASP A 226 -24.52 11.74 3.41
N LYS A 227 -23.94 12.05 2.25
CA LYS A 227 -24.61 12.74 1.14
C LYS A 227 -25.00 11.73 0.05
N HIS A 228 -26.28 11.76 -0.30
CA HIS A 228 -26.87 10.88 -1.29
C HIS A 228 -27.10 11.64 -2.60
N PHE A 229 -26.58 11.09 -3.69
CA PHE A 229 -26.87 11.53 -5.04
C PHE A 229 -27.82 10.53 -5.72
N PRO A 230 -28.58 10.96 -6.74
CA PRO A 230 -29.31 10.05 -7.60
C PRO A 230 -28.40 8.96 -8.15
N HIS A 231 -28.95 7.76 -8.35
CA HIS A 231 -28.26 6.73 -9.09
C HIS A 231 -28.01 7.22 -10.52
N GLN A 232 -26.81 7.01 -11.07
CA GLN A 232 -26.38 7.53 -12.38
C GLN A 232 -26.39 9.06 -12.49
N ASP A 233 -26.21 9.78 -11.37
CA ASP A 233 -25.89 11.21 -11.45
C ASP A 233 -24.66 11.42 -12.35
N PRO A 234 -24.75 12.27 -13.40
CA PRO A 234 -23.70 12.40 -14.42
C PRO A 234 -22.41 13.03 -13.89
N LEU A 235 -22.43 13.62 -12.69
CA LEU A 235 -21.25 14.19 -12.04
C LEU A 235 -20.60 13.22 -11.04
N ILE A 236 -21.09 11.99 -10.93
CA ILE A 236 -20.49 10.93 -10.10
C ILE A 236 -19.87 9.87 -11.00
N ASP A 237 -18.56 9.95 -11.20
CA ASP A 237 -17.83 9.09 -12.15
C ASP A 237 -17.56 7.69 -11.58
N GLY A 238 -17.59 7.52 -10.26
CA GLY A 238 -17.38 6.22 -9.63
C GLY A 238 -16.99 6.28 -8.17
N GLY A 239 -16.37 5.20 -7.69
CA GLY A 239 -15.87 5.11 -6.33
C GLY A 239 -14.56 4.33 -6.26
N MET A 240 -13.73 4.69 -5.28
CA MET A 240 -12.42 4.09 -5.03
C MET A 240 -12.29 3.76 -3.54
N PHE A 241 -11.23 3.04 -3.18
CA PHE A 241 -10.77 2.89 -1.80
C PHE A 241 -9.27 3.18 -1.75
N ALA A 242 -8.74 3.53 -0.58
CA ALA A 242 -7.32 3.84 -0.41
C ALA A 242 -6.71 2.96 0.68
N LEU A 243 -5.45 2.56 0.50
CA LEU A 243 -4.60 2.04 1.55
C LEU A 243 -3.47 3.04 1.80
N TRP A 244 -3.48 3.64 2.98
CA TRP A 244 -2.47 4.59 3.42
C TRP A 244 -1.52 3.95 4.43
N ASN A 245 -0.23 4.12 4.22
CA ASN A 245 0.82 3.60 5.10
C ASN A 245 1.32 4.68 6.08
N ASP A 246 0.41 5.30 6.82
CA ASP A 246 0.72 6.37 7.80
C ASP A 246 1.73 5.93 8.88
N MET A 247 1.72 4.62 9.16
CA MET A 247 2.54 4.02 10.20
C MET A 247 3.83 3.45 9.60
N VAL A 248 4.76 4.35 9.28
CA VAL A 248 6.10 3.97 8.82
C VAL A 248 6.80 3.08 9.87
N LYS A 249 7.56 2.09 9.39
CA LYS A 249 8.31 1.11 10.20
C LYS A 249 7.48 0.18 11.09
N ASN A 250 6.16 0.08 10.91
CA ASN A 250 5.28 -0.79 11.70
C ASN A 250 5.29 -2.28 11.29
N GLY A 251 6.23 -2.71 10.45
CA GLY A 251 6.38 -4.12 10.05
C GLY A 251 5.29 -4.68 9.13
N ILE A 252 4.36 -3.86 8.63
CA ILE A 252 3.40 -4.27 7.59
C ILE A 252 4.17 -4.59 6.30
N SER A 253 4.02 -5.82 5.81
CA SER A 253 4.58 -6.28 4.53
C SER A 253 3.68 -5.97 3.35
N VAL A 254 4.22 -6.14 2.13
CA VAL A 254 3.41 -6.18 0.91
C VAL A 254 2.33 -7.27 1.00
N GLY A 255 2.64 -8.43 1.59
CA GLY A 255 1.66 -9.50 1.80
C GLY A 255 0.55 -9.12 2.78
N ASP A 256 0.87 -8.36 3.82
CA ASP A 256 -0.12 -7.83 4.77
C ASP A 256 -1.02 -6.77 4.12
N CYS A 257 -0.47 -5.95 3.23
CA CYS A 257 -1.25 -5.03 2.39
C CYS A 257 -2.17 -5.81 1.46
N HIS A 258 -1.65 -6.82 0.74
CA HIS A 258 -2.44 -7.64 -0.17
C HIS A 258 -3.63 -8.32 0.51
N ASP A 259 -3.42 -8.87 1.71
CA ASP A 259 -4.48 -9.52 2.49
C ASP A 259 -5.63 -8.56 2.85
N ARG A 260 -5.32 -7.27 3.01
CA ARG A 260 -6.30 -6.20 3.29
C ARG A 260 -7.02 -5.72 2.03
N ILE A 261 -6.30 -5.52 0.92
CA ILE A 261 -6.87 -4.91 -0.28
C ILE A 261 -7.71 -5.88 -1.09
N LEU A 262 -7.33 -7.16 -1.21
CA LEU A 262 -7.99 -8.07 -2.15
C LEU A 262 -9.50 -8.25 -1.86
N PRO A 263 -9.94 -8.47 -0.61
CA PRO A 263 -11.38 -8.49 -0.31
C PRO A 263 -12.06 -7.13 -0.53
N GLY A 264 -11.34 -6.03 -0.35
CA GLY A 264 -11.78 -4.66 -0.67
C GLY A 264 -12.05 -4.47 -2.16
N ILE A 265 -11.11 -4.89 -3.01
CA ILE A 265 -11.25 -4.88 -4.48
C ILE A 265 -12.52 -5.61 -4.88
N GLN A 266 -12.77 -6.80 -4.34
CA GLN A 266 -13.95 -7.61 -4.67
C GLN A 266 -15.27 -6.88 -4.38
N VAL A 267 -15.40 -6.27 -3.20
CA VAL A 267 -16.64 -5.58 -2.83
C VAL A 267 -16.81 -4.25 -3.56
N ILE A 268 -15.74 -3.47 -3.74
CA ILE A 268 -15.81 -2.19 -4.45
C ILE A 268 -16.09 -2.41 -5.93
N ALA A 269 -15.52 -3.46 -6.55
CA ALA A 269 -15.83 -3.84 -7.93
C ALA A 269 -17.31 -4.19 -8.09
N GLU A 270 -17.87 -5.04 -7.22
CA GLU A 270 -19.29 -5.40 -7.25
C GLU A 270 -20.18 -4.15 -7.11
N LYS A 271 -19.86 -3.25 -6.17
CA LYS A 271 -20.70 -2.10 -5.85
C LYS A 271 -20.49 -0.90 -6.78
N SER A 272 -19.44 -0.92 -7.59
CA SER A 272 -19.23 0.06 -8.66
C SER A 272 -19.82 -0.42 -9.98
N TRP A 273 -19.73 -1.72 -10.28
CA TRP A 273 -20.30 -2.32 -11.50
C TRP A 273 -21.81 -2.59 -11.39
N ASN A 274 -22.26 -3.12 -10.25
CA ASN A 274 -23.67 -3.44 -9.95
C ASN A 274 -24.17 -2.61 -8.75
N ALA A 275 -24.10 -1.28 -8.84
CA ALA A 275 -24.36 -0.38 -7.72
C ALA A 275 -25.72 -0.55 -7.02
N LEU A 276 -26.74 -1.03 -7.75
CA LEU A 276 -28.08 -1.27 -7.22
C LEU A 276 -28.28 -2.67 -6.62
N ARG A 277 -27.35 -3.61 -6.82
CA ARG A 277 -27.49 -4.96 -6.24
C ARG A 277 -27.47 -4.87 -4.73
N ASP A 278 -28.48 -5.45 -4.09
CA ASP A 278 -28.56 -5.51 -2.63
C ASP A 278 -28.76 -6.94 -2.11
N SER A 279 -28.98 -7.06 -0.79
CA SER A 279 -29.16 -8.35 -0.13
C SER A 279 -30.41 -9.12 -0.56
N SER A 280 -31.40 -8.46 -1.18
CA SER A 280 -32.58 -9.11 -1.75
C SER A 280 -32.25 -9.88 -3.05
N ASP A 281 -31.23 -9.44 -3.80
CA ASP A 281 -30.74 -10.12 -4.99
C ASP A 281 -29.78 -11.27 -4.66
N VAL A 282 -28.77 -10.98 -3.83
CA VAL A 282 -27.75 -11.94 -3.40
C VAL A 282 -27.42 -11.72 -1.93
N ALA A 283 -27.76 -12.71 -1.10
CA ALA A 283 -27.39 -12.69 0.31
C ALA A 283 -25.86 -12.58 0.48
N TRP A 284 -25.43 -11.79 1.46
CA TRP A 284 -24.01 -11.56 1.77
C TRP A 284 -23.22 -12.87 1.91
N GLU A 285 -23.78 -13.85 2.60
CA GLU A 285 -23.13 -15.13 2.89
C GLU A 285 -22.85 -15.92 1.58
N LYS A 286 -23.77 -15.83 0.61
CA LYS A 286 -23.60 -16.42 -0.72
C LYS A 286 -22.52 -15.68 -1.50
N TRP A 287 -22.56 -14.34 -1.53
CA TRP A 287 -21.55 -13.53 -2.22
C TRP A 287 -20.15 -13.77 -1.65
N GLN A 288 -20.00 -13.74 -0.31
CA GLN A 288 -18.73 -13.97 0.37
C GLN A 288 -18.17 -15.37 0.12
N SER A 289 -19.04 -16.39 0.06
CA SER A 289 -18.62 -17.75 -0.28
C SER A 289 -18.09 -17.85 -1.71
N LEU A 290 -18.72 -17.15 -2.66
CA LEU A 290 -18.25 -17.10 -4.04
C LEU A 290 -16.94 -16.30 -4.17
N SER A 291 -16.83 -15.15 -3.51
CA SER A 291 -15.64 -14.29 -3.59
C SER A 291 -14.39 -14.98 -3.05
N ARG A 292 -14.52 -15.83 -2.01
CA ARG A 292 -13.43 -16.63 -1.46
C ARG A 292 -12.95 -17.76 -2.38
N LYS A 293 -13.74 -18.17 -3.37
CA LYS A 293 -13.33 -19.20 -4.36
C LYS A 293 -12.45 -18.61 -5.47
N LEU A 294 -12.48 -17.30 -5.65
CA LEU A 294 -11.66 -16.61 -6.64
C LEU A 294 -10.24 -16.41 -6.09
N SER A 295 -9.24 -16.57 -6.96
CA SER A 295 -7.88 -16.06 -6.70
C SER A 295 -7.77 -14.60 -7.09
N ASP A 296 -6.61 -14.01 -6.86
CA ASP A 296 -6.24 -12.63 -7.22
C ASP A 296 -6.58 -12.31 -8.68
N GLY A 297 -6.08 -13.14 -9.60
CA GLY A 297 -6.37 -13.09 -11.03
C GLY A 297 -5.84 -14.34 -11.74
N PRO A 298 -6.12 -14.53 -13.04
CA PRO A 298 -5.46 -15.56 -13.82
C PRO A 298 -3.95 -15.41 -13.75
N LEU A 299 -3.25 -16.50 -13.48
CA LEU A 299 -1.78 -16.53 -13.38
C LEU A 299 -1.20 -15.57 -12.31
N THR A 300 -1.96 -15.23 -11.26
CA THR A 300 -1.51 -14.41 -10.13
C THR A 300 -1.85 -15.11 -8.80
N ASP A 301 -0.87 -15.19 -7.89
CA ASP A 301 -1.07 -15.65 -6.51
C ASP A 301 -0.10 -14.94 -5.56
N GLU A 302 -0.38 -13.66 -5.26
CA GLU A 302 0.54 -12.76 -4.57
C GLU A 302 0.90 -13.24 -3.17
N ILE A 303 -0.04 -13.86 -2.44
CA ILE A 303 0.23 -14.43 -1.11
C ILE A 303 0.06 -15.95 -1.07
N GLY A 304 0.05 -16.65 -2.21
CA GLY A 304 0.03 -18.11 -2.18
C GLY A 304 -1.26 -18.72 -1.62
N ARG A 305 -2.45 -18.14 -1.88
CA ARG A 305 -3.73 -18.61 -1.33
C ARG A 305 -4.12 -20.01 -1.80
N LYS A 306 -3.59 -20.45 -2.94
CA LYS A 306 -3.86 -21.78 -3.53
C LYS A 306 -2.68 -22.74 -3.39
N SER A 307 -1.55 -22.27 -2.87
CA SER A 307 -0.34 -23.07 -2.74
C SER A 307 -0.49 -24.08 -1.60
N MET A 308 -0.33 -25.36 -1.93
CA MET A 308 -0.28 -26.45 -0.95
C MET A 308 0.81 -27.45 -1.33
N CYS A 309 1.41 -28.03 -0.30
CA CYS A 309 2.48 -29.01 -0.43
C CYS A 309 2.25 -30.14 0.56
N ASN A 310 2.28 -31.38 0.08
CA ASN A 310 2.08 -32.56 0.92
C ASN A 310 3.24 -33.54 0.81
N HIS A 311 3.88 -33.81 1.95
CA HIS A 311 4.83 -34.90 2.16
C HIS A 311 6.02 -34.90 1.19
N ILE A 312 6.81 -33.82 1.21
CA ILE A 312 8.09 -33.75 0.49
C ILE A 312 9.26 -33.80 1.49
N ASP A 313 10.36 -34.43 1.08
CA ASP A 313 11.63 -34.32 1.80
C ASP A 313 12.44 -33.17 1.20
N LEU A 314 12.90 -32.25 2.04
CA LEU A 314 13.65 -31.09 1.54
C LEU A 314 15.13 -31.45 1.40
N LYS A 315 15.62 -31.31 0.16
CA LYS A 315 17.05 -31.41 -0.15
C LYS A 315 17.66 -30.01 -0.16
N PRO A 316 18.92 -29.83 0.30
CA PRO A 316 19.61 -28.55 0.20
C PRO A 316 19.74 -28.07 -1.26
N ASN A 317 19.79 -26.76 -1.48
CA ASN A 317 20.04 -26.11 -2.78
C ASN A 317 19.15 -26.64 -3.92
N THR A 318 17.84 -26.74 -3.67
CA THR A 318 16.86 -27.30 -4.59
C THR A 318 15.67 -26.34 -4.74
N THR A 319 15.23 -26.13 -5.97
CA THR A 319 13.94 -25.48 -6.26
C THR A 319 12.80 -26.44 -5.94
N ILE A 320 11.88 -26.04 -5.06
CA ILE A 320 10.71 -26.83 -4.68
C ILE A 320 9.55 -26.52 -5.61
N PHE A 321 9.23 -25.24 -5.73
CA PHE A 321 8.16 -24.74 -6.57
C PHE A 321 8.70 -23.66 -7.50
N SER A 322 8.20 -23.65 -8.72
CA SER A 322 8.43 -22.60 -9.69
C SER A 322 7.12 -21.88 -9.98
N PRO A 323 7.15 -20.56 -10.23
CA PRO A 323 5.98 -19.85 -10.72
C PRO A 323 5.43 -20.50 -12.00
N PRO A 324 4.13 -20.39 -12.29
CA PRO A 324 3.57 -20.88 -13.55
C PRO A 324 4.32 -20.28 -14.74
N LYS A 325 4.55 -21.07 -15.80
CA LYS A 325 5.22 -20.57 -17.00
C LYS A 325 4.39 -19.42 -17.62
N GLY A 326 4.98 -18.23 -17.66
CA GLY A 326 4.29 -17.02 -18.13
C GLY A 326 3.32 -16.40 -17.12
N GLY A 327 3.29 -16.89 -15.88
CA GLY A 327 2.52 -16.31 -14.79
C GLY A 327 3.35 -15.46 -13.84
N TRP A 328 2.63 -14.67 -13.05
CA TRP A 328 3.16 -13.80 -12.01
C TRP A 328 2.85 -14.44 -10.66
N GLY A 329 3.81 -14.51 -9.75
CA GLY A 329 3.52 -15.02 -8.41
C GLY A 329 4.73 -15.55 -7.70
N VAL A 330 4.65 -15.51 -6.39
CA VAL A 330 5.70 -15.96 -5.49
C VAL A 330 5.33 -17.36 -5.01
N CYS A 331 6.28 -18.30 -5.05
CA CYS A 331 6.05 -19.62 -4.48
C CYS A 331 6.08 -19.51 -2.94
N GLN A 332 4.92 -19.30 -2.34
CA GLN A 332 4.77 -19.06 -0.90
C GLN A 332 3.39 -19.48 -0.43
N ILE A 333 3.12 -19.41 0.88
CA ILE A 333 1.80 -19.66 1.46
C ILE A 333 1.43 -18.60 2.51
N GLY A 334 0.30 -17.94 2.29
CA GLY A 334 -0.20 -16.83 3.09
C GLY A 334 -1.33 -17.23 4.03
N TYR A 335 -1.73 -16.30 4.88
CA TYR A 335 -2.56 -16.55 6.06
C TYR A 335 -4.00 -17.00 5.77
N PRO A 336 -4.61 -17.83 6.65
CA PRO A 336 -3.95 -18.63 7.67
C PRO A 336 -3.20 -19.81 7.03
N TYR A 337 -2.16 -20.32 7.67
CA TYR A 337 -1.49 -21.55 7.22
C TYR A 337 -0.93 -22.37 8.37
N THR A 338 -0.62 -23.62 8.05
CA THR A 338 0.19 -24.52 8.88
C THR A 338 1.31 -25.11 8.03
N VAL A 339 2.56 -24.93 8.46
CA VAL A 339 3.74 -25.59 7.92
C VAL A 339 4.27 -26.55 8.97
N GLU A 340 4.57 -27.79 8.61
CA GLU A 340 5.10 -28.78 9.53
C GLU A 340 6.15 -29.64 8.84
N PHE A 341 7.21 -29.99 9.56
CA PHE A 341 8.26 -30.89 9.08
C PHE A 341 8.97 -31.56 10.25
N THR A 342 9.54 -32.74 9.99
CA THR A 342 10.46 -33.40 10.91
C THR A 342 11.88 -32.98 10.56
N ILE A 343 12.64 -32.56 11.57
CA ILE A 343 14.05 -32.18 11.45
C ILE A 343 14.91 -33.11 12.31
N ASP A 344 15.97 -33.63 11.71
CA ASP A 344 17.13 -34.17 12.41
C ASP A 344 18.23 -33.10 12.38
N TRP A 345 18.42 -32.45 13.53
CA TRP A 345 19.27 -31.27 13.63
C TRP A 345 20.73 -31.62 13.43
N ALA A 346 21.36 -30.97 12.46
CA ALA A 346 22.79 -30.77 12.48
C ALA A 346 23.12 -29.52 13.32
N ASP A 347 24.40 -29.34 13.63
CA ASP A 347 24.87 -28.02 14.00
C ASP A 347 24.66 -27.09 12.79
N GLU A 348 24.05 -25.92 12.94
CA GLU A 348 23.81 -24.98 11.84
C GLU A 348 24.56 -23.68 12.08
N LYS A 349 25.23 -23.17 11.05
CA LYS A 349 25.96 -21.91 11.17
C LYS A 349 24.96 -20.74 11.17
N PRO A 350 25.24 -19.62 11.85
CA PRO A 350 24.47 -18.40 11.67
C PRO A 350 24.31 -18.05 10.18
N GLY A 351 23.08 -17.79 9.76
CA GLY A 351 22.73 -17.54 8.35
C GLY A 351 22.26 -18.78 7.59
N THR A 352 22.13 -19.96 8.21
CA THR A 352 21.56 -21.13 7.52
C THR A 352 20.08 -20.88 7.15
N VAL A 353 19.83 -20.75 5.85
CA VAL A 353 18.50 -20.69 5.25
C VAL A 353 17.89 -22.09 5.15
N LEU A 354 16.63 -22.23 5.57
CA LEU A 354 15.82 -23.40 5.25
C LEU A 354 15.14 -23.20 3.89
N LEU A 355 14.36 -22.13 3.77
CA LEU A 355 13.52 -21.82 2.62
C LEU A 355 13.58 -20.33 2.31
N THR A 356 13.54 -20.00 1.03
CA THR A 356 13.45 -18.62 0.57
C THR A 356 12.46 -18.51 -0.57
N SER A 357 11.89 -17.33 -0.69
CA SER A 357 11.15 -16.84 -1.85
C SER A 357 11.62 -15.41 -2.13
N GLU A 358 11.09 -14.76 -3.16
CA GLU A 358 11.48 -13.40 -3.57
C GLU A 358 11.49 -12.39 -2.40
N ARG A 359 10.53 -12.48 -1.47
CA ARG A 359 10.29 -11.45 -0.44
C ARG A 359 10.56 -11.88 0.99
N SER A 360 10.78 -13.16 1.22
CA SER A 360 10.96 -13.69 2.58
C SER A 360 11.90 -14.87 2.61
N THR A 361 12.59 -15.00 3.75
CA THR A 361 13.53 -16.09 4.01
C THR A 361 13.26 -16.64 5.39
N PHE A 362 13.14 -17.96 5.51
CA PHE A 362 13.02 -18.67 6.77
C PHE A 362 14.34 -19.38 7.09
N TYR A 363 14.88 -19.16 8.28
CA TYR A 363 16.19 -19.62 8.72
C TYR A 363 16.07 -20.76 9.73
N LEU A 364 16.91 -21.79 9.58
CA LEU A 364 17.22 -22.72 10.66
C LEU A 364 18.07 -22.04 11.75
N SER A 365 18.89 -21.07 11.35
CA SER A 365 19.78 -20.29 12.22
C SER A 365 19.94 -18.90 11.62
N ASP A 366 19.32 -17.89 12.23
CA ASP A 366 19.33 -16.52 11.73
C ASP A 366 20.76 -15.93 11.73
N PRO A 367 21.07 -14.99 10.83
CA PRO A 367 22.43 -14.49 10.64
C PRO A 367 22.98 -13.69 11.83
N VAL A 368 22.14 -13.21 12.75
CA VAL A 368 22.54 -12.32 13.84
C VAL A 368 22.64 -13.07 15.17
N LYS A 369 21.58 -13.79 15.55
CA LYS A 369 21.49 -14.48 16.85
C LYS A 369 21.61 -15.99 16.74
N GLY A 370 21.66 -16.57 15.54
CA GLY A 370 21.71 -18.01 15.33
C GLY A 370 20.50 -18.74 15.92
N MET A 371 19.34 -18.10 15.95
CA MET A 371 18.06 -18.65 16.41
C MET A 371 17.20 -19.05 15.21
N LEU A 372 16.19 -19.89 15.42
CA LEU A 372 15.17 -20.11 14.40
C LEU A 372 14.43 -18.80 14.14
N GLY A 373 14.26 -18.41 12.87
CA GLY A 373 13.70 -17.10 12.56
C GLY A 373 13.39 -16.90 11.09
N PHE A 374 13.02 -15.67 10.73
CA PHE A 374 12.72 -15.29 9.36
C PHE A 374 13.00 -13.81 9.12
N SER A 375 13.29 -13.47 7.87
CA SER A 375 13.36 -12.08 7.41
C SER A 375 12.37 -11.82 6.29
N ARG A 376 11.85 -10.59 6.25
CA ARG A 376 11.03 -10.06 5.14
C ARG A 376 11.02 -8.54 5.20
N ASP A 377 10.92 -7.87 4.05
CA ASP A 377 10.74 -6.42 3.94
C ASP A 377 11.71 -5.59 4.81
N GLY A 378 12.97 -6.03 4.93
CA GLY A 378 13.99 -5.36 5.76
C GLY A 378 13.96 -5.68 7.27
N TYR A 379 13.03 -6.51 7.73
CA TYR A 379 12.93 -6.95 9.13
C TYR A 379 13.52 -8.35 9.33
N LEU A 380 14.10 -8.58 10.51
CA LEU A 380 14.55 -9.89 10.98
C LEU A 380 13.88 -10.23 12.32
N PHE A 381 13.14 -11.33 12.34
CA PHE A 381 12.44 -11.83 13.51
C PHE A 381 12.98 -13.21 13.88
N ASN A 382 13.00 -13.53 15.17
CA ASN A 382 13.46 -14.82 15.68
C ASN A 382 12.52 -15.32 16.78
N PHE A 383 12.38 -16.63 16.84
CA PHE A 383 11.88 -17.32 18.01
C PHE A 383 13.01 -17.49 19.02
N LYS A 384 12.70 -17.56 20.31
CA LYS A 384 13.61 -17.92 21.40
C LYS A 384 13.86 -19.43 21.39
N TYR A 385 14.31 -19.94 20.26
CA TYR A 385 14.42 -21.35 19.98
C TYR A 385 15.61 -21.63 19.06
N ARG A 386 16.43 -22.61 19.47
CA ARG A 386 17.58 -23.10 18.71
C ARG A 386 17.59 -24.61 18.75
N GLY A 387 17.75 -25.23 17.59
CA GLY A 387 17.93 -26.67 17.44
C GLY A 387 19.18 -27.17 18.15
N LYS A 388 19.14 -28.40 18.66
CA LYS A 388 20.31 -29.06 19.26
C LYS A 388 20.78 -30.17 18.32
N ALA A 389 22.04 -30.12 17.91
CA ALA A 389 22.62 -31.13 17.03
C ALA A 389 22.38 -32.56 17.56
N GLY A 390 22.01 -33.48 16.67
CA GLY A 390 21.66 -34.86 16.98
C GLY A 390 20.27 -35.06 17.59
N LYS A 391 19.50 -33.98 17.82
CA LYS A 391 18.10 -34.09 18.23
C LYS A 391 17.22 -34.21 16.99
N LYS A 392 16.29 -35.17 17.04
CA LYS A 392 15.19 -35.27 16.09
C LYS A 392 13.90 -34.75 16.72
N GLU A 393 13.18 -33.91 16.01
CA GLU A 393 11.89 -33.37 16.46
C GLU A 393 10.99 -32.97 15.28
N THR A 394 9.70 -32.78 15.56
CA THR A 394 8.75 -32.21 14.60
C THR A 394 8.47 -30.75 14.92
N LEU A 395 8.78 -29.86 13.98
CA LEU A 395 8.43 -28.45 14.08
C LEU A 395 7.13 -28.19 13.33
N ARG A 396 6.25 -27.39 13.94
CA ARG A 396 5.04 -26.87 13.30
C ARG A 396 4.96 -25.36 13.48
N LEU A 397 4.63 -24.66 12.41
CA LEU A 397 4.49 -23.21 12.33
C LEU A 397 3.06 -22.90 11.89
N GLU A 398 2.33 -22.19 12.73
CA GLU A 398 0.97 -21.72 12.45
C GLU A 398 1.00 -20.20 12.27
N GLY A 399 0.73 -19.72 11.05
CA GLY A 399 0.72 -18.31 10.72
C GLY A 399 -0.68 -17.77 10.49
N ASP A 400 -0.95 -16.58 11.01
CA ASP A 400 -2.16 -15.80 10.74
C ASP A 400 -1.79 -14.34 10.40
N ASN A 401 -2.79 -13.52 10.11
CA ASN A 401 -2.60 -12.11 9.75
C ASN A 401 -2.20 -11.20 10.93
N LYS A 402 -1.84 -11.77 12.08
CA LYS A 402 -1.30 -11.05 13.25
C LYS A 402 0.10 -11.52 13.64
N GLY A 403 0.44 -12.78 13.39
CA GLY A 403 1.74 -13.32 13.76
C GLY A 403 1.92 -14.79 13.41
N ILE A 404 3.00 -15.37 13.94
CA ILE A 404 3.37 -16.77 13.73
C ILE A 404 3.64 -17.48 15.05
N THR A 405 3.17 -18.72 15.16
CA THR A 405 3.34 -19.57 16.35
C THR A 405 4.22 -20.76 16.01
N LEU A 406 5.26 -20.98 16.80
CA LEU A 406 6.12 -22.16 16.71
C LEU A 406 5.69 -23.22 17.73
N TYR A 407 5.63 -24.47 17.28
CA TYR A 407 5.49 -25.67 18.09
C TYR A 407 6.66 -26.61 17.81
N ALA A 408 7.13 -27.31 18.85
CA ALA A 408 8.11 -28.38 18.76
C ALA A 408 7.56 -29.61 19.48
N ASP A 409 7.53 -30.75 18.78
CA ASP A 409 6.94 -32.02 19.25
C ASP A 409 5.51 -31.84 19.80
N GLY A 410 4.71 -31.04 19.09
CA GLY A 410 3.31 -30.72 19.44
C GLY A 410 3.15 -29.73 20.61
N LYS A 411 4.23 -29.30 21.26
CA LYS A 411 4.19 -28.31 22.35
C LYS A 411 4.44 -26.91 21.81
N LYS A 412 3.59 -25.95 22.19
CA LYS A 412 3.79 -24.53 21.84
C LYS A 412 5.09 -24.02 22.46
N VAL A 413 5.96 -23.45 21.64
CA VAL A 413 7.23 -22.85 22.06
C VAL A 413 7.05 -21.36 22.28
N GLU A 414 6.65 -20.63 21.23
CA GLU A 414 6.49 -19.18 21.26
C GLU A 414 5.51 -18.73 20.18
N ARG A 415 4.85 -17.59 20.40
CA ARG A 415 4.12 -16.85 19.38
C ARG A 415 4.72 -15.46 19.23
N LEU A 416 5.00 -15.06 18.00
CA LEU A 416 5.45 -13.72 17.66
C LEU A 416 4.23 -12.86 17.31
N ASP A 417 3.56 -12.33 18.35
CA ASP A 417 2.44 -11.38 18.21
C ASP A 417 2.91 -9.98 17.75
N PRO A 418 2.07 -9.01 17.38
CA PRO A 418 2.55 -7.65 17.12
C PRO A 418 3.28 -7.07 18.35
N ASP A 419 4.47 -6.52 18.13
CA ASP A 419 5.31 -6.00 19.21
C ASP A 419 5.08 -4.50 19.42
N VAL A 420 4.88 -4.06 20.67
CA VAL A 420 4.60 -2.65 20.95
C VAL A 420 5.91 -1.90 21.09
N GLN A 421 6.16 -0.99 20.16
CA GLN A 421 7.34 -0.11 20.12
C GLN A 421 6.96 1.30 20.57
N PHE A 422 7.93 2.01 21.16
CA PHE A 422 7.78 3.42 21.53
C PHE A 422 8.29 4.30 20.40
N LYS A 423 7.56 5.36 20.08
CA LYS A 423 8.04 6.44 19.20
C LYS A 423 9.18 7.20 19.90
N ALA A 424 10.02 7.90 19.14
CA ALA A 424 11.18 8.63 19.66
C ALA A 424 10.81 9.63 20.77
N ASN A 425 9.59 10.17 20.74
CA ASN A 425 9.05 11.09 21.75
C ASN A 425 8.65 10.42 23.10
N GLY A 426 8.78 9.09 23.22
CA GLY A 426 8.53 8.30 24.43
C GLY A 426 7.07 8.21 24.90
N LYS A 427 6.14 8.96 24.30
CA LYS A 427 4.73 9.05 24.74
C LYS A 427 3.77 8.22 23.91
N ASN A 428 4.11 8.02 22.64
CA ASN A 428 3.25 7.32 21.69
C ASN A 428 3.85 5.96 21.36
N THR A 429 3.00 4.96 21.11
CA THR A 429 3.42 3.63 20.69
C THR A 429 2.97 3.32 19.26
N TYR A 430 3.62 2.34 18.64
CA TYR A 430 3.16 1.71 17.42
C TYR A 430 3.40 0.20 17.51
N LYS A 431 2.70 -0.59 16.69
CA LYS A 431 2.84 -2.04 16.68
C LYS A 431 3.69 -2.46 15.51
N VAL A 432 4.75 -3.22 15.75
CA VAL A 432 5.52 -3.91 14.71
C VAL A 432 4.88 -5.26 14.45
N MET A 433 4.29 -5.41 13.27
CA MET A 433 3.69 -6.67 12.82
C MET A 433 4.77 -7.70 12.53
N ARG A 434 4.60 -8.91 13.08
CA ARG A 434 5.56 -10.03 12.98
C ARG A 434 4.95 -11.23 12.25
N THR A 435 4.14 -10.93 11.24
CA THR A 435 3.50 -11.90 10.34
C THR A 435 4.53 -12.46 9.35
N LEU A 436 4.26 -13.59 8.70
CA LEU A 436 5.14 -14.14 7.65
C LEU A 436 4.32 -14.83 6.57
N VAL A 437 4.32 -14.33 5.33
CA VAL A 437 3.91 -15.15 4.18
C VAL A 437 5.06 -16.13 3.93
N PHE A 438 4.79 -17.41 4.14
CA PHE A 438 5.84 -18.41 4.33
C PHE A 438 6.49 -18.80 3.01
N PRO A 439 7.83 -18.71 2.90
CA PRO A 439 8.52 -18.97 1.64
C PRO A 439 8.53 -20.45 1.29
N LEU A 440 8.31 -20.78 0.02
CA LEU A 440 8.27 -22.16 -0.49
C LEU A 440 9.06 -22.34 -1.80
N GLN A 441 9.79 -21.33 -2.30
CA GLN A 441 10.39 -21.42 -3.64
C GLN A 441 11.62 -22.32 -3.68
N GLU A 442 12.64 -22.01 -2.86
CA GLU A 442 13.94 -22.66 -2.92
C GLU A 442 14.46 -23.00 -1.53
N THR A 443 15.19 -24.10 -1.43
CA THR A 443 15.90 -24.46 -0.20
C THR A 443 17.29 -23.86 -0.14
N GLY A 444 17.71 -23.51 1.08
CA GLY A 444 19.08 -23.08 1.34
C GLY A 444 20.08 -24.22 1.46
N ASN A 445 21.32 -23.85 1.77
CA ASN A 445 22.42 -24.79 2.01
C ASN A 445 22.48 -25.20 3.49
N PHE A 446 21.56 -26.06 3.94
CA PHE A 446 21.51 -26.55 5.32
C PHE A 446 22.16 -27.93 5.50
N ARG A 447 22.62 -28.24 6.71
CA ARG A 447 23.23 -29.54 7.07
C ARG A 447 22.22 -30.53 7.65
N SER A 448 21.16 -30.02 8.26
CA SER A 448 20.11 -30.80 8.92
C SER A 448 19.32 -31.65 7.91
N LYS A 449 18.78 -32.80 8.34
CA LYS A 449 17.92 -33.61 7.48
C LYS A 449 16.45 -33.24 7.73
N ILE A 450 15.77 -32.78 6.68
CA ILE A 450 14.37 -32.35 6.73
C ILE A 450 13.50 -33.35 5.99
N THR A 451 12.54 -33.95 6.67
CA THR A 451 11.62 -34.96 6.11
C THR A 451 10.17 -34.64 6.44
N ASN A 452 9.23 -35.20 5.69
CA ASN A 452 7.80 -35.03 5.92
C ASN A 452 7.33 -33.57 5.90
N PHE A 453 7.93 -32.72 5.06
CA PHE A 453 7.51 -31.33 4.94
C PHE A 453 6.12 -31.24 4.32
N LYS A 454 5.24 -30.47 4.96
CA LYS A 454 3.90 -30.15 4.49
C LYS A 454 3.56 -28.69 4.76
N ALA A 455 2.81 -28.08 3.86
CA ALA A 455 2.31 -26.71 3.96
C ALA A 455 0.85 -26.68 3.49
N ASN A 456 -0.05 -26.24 4.36
CA ASN A 456 -1.50 -26.27 4.14
C ASN A 456 -2.16 -24.96 4.59
N ARG A 457 -3.32 -24.64 4.01
CA ARG A 457 -4.16 -23.48 4.31
C ARG A 457 -5.60 -23.89 4.61
#